data_AF-A0A7V8ZHL4-F1
#
_entry.id   AF-A0A7V8ZHL4-F1
#
_cell.length_a   1.000
_cell.length_b   1.000
_cell.length_c   1.000
_cell.angle_alpha   90.00
_cell.angle_beta   90.00
_cell.angle_gamma   90.00
#
_symmetry.space_group_name_H-M   'P 1'
#
loop_
_entity.id
_entity.type
_entity.pdbx_description
1 polymer ?
#
loop_
_entity_poly.entity_id
_entity_poly.type
_entity_poly.pdbx_seq_one_letter_code
_entity_poly.pdbx_strand_id
1 'polypeptide(L)'
;MTPTAAEAKTDAVWRERDTTPAAIEKALRGLLTEARGRSERYVPARSLNLVCIVDKDYSGEVANRLRGVGRFAASRTIVCSVSPKQETVDAVATIAVPSETESHLHAPMRETVVLELGPKHLRHLETIIDPIVVTDVPTVVWSPHDHPDALDALLGLSQVVLVDSVDEPDPADAITRVRSLMDRSYIVDLSWLRTTPWRERVAATFDPAPLRGDLRLISNLVLRHHPESAICGALFVGWMASRLNWELTPLSVDSAGTRTGLAHT
;
A
#
# COMPACT_ATOMS: atom_id res chain seq x y z
N MET A 1 -25.26 4.59 -10.50
CA MET A 1 -24.92 6.02 -10.29
C MET A 1 -23.70 6.05 -9.38
N THR A 2 -22.50 6.11 -9.95
CA THR A 2 -21.25 6.18 -9.18
C THR A 2 -21.22 7.55 -8.52
N PRO A 3 -21.17 7.67 -7.18
CA PRO A 3 -21.09 8.98 -6.55
C PRO A 3 -19.76 9.61 -6.95
N THR A 4 -19.85 10.69 -7.73
CA THR A 4 -18.74 11.54 -8.12
C THR A 4 -17.99 11.95 -6.85
N ALA A 5 -16.70 11.66 -6.77
CA ALA A 5 -15.89 12.00 -5.61
C ALA A 5 -15.96 13.52 -5.38
N ALA A 6 -16.47 13.94 -4.22
CA ALA A 6 -16.30 15.32 -3.79
C ALA A 6 -14.80 15.56 -3.58
N GLU A 7 -14.22 16.45 -4.37
CA GLU A 7 -12.80 16.80 -4.29
C GLU A 7 -12.51 17.44 -2.92
N ALA A 8 -11.56 16.84 -2.19
CA ALA A 8 -10.96 17.48 -1.04
C ALA A 8 -10.22 18.73 -1.52
N LYS A 9 -10.51 19.90 -0.98
CA LYS A 9 -9.72 21.10 -1.28
C LYS A 9 -8.50 21.13 -0.37
N THR A 10 -7.34 21.30 -0.98
CA THR A 10 -6.11 21.64 -0.25
C THR A 10 -6.31 23.02 0.37
N ASP A 11 -6.29 23.11 1.70
CA ASP A 11 -6.78 24.30 2.41
C ASP A 11 -5.67 25.02 3.19
N ALA A 12 -4.61 24.30 3.56
CA ALA A 12 -3.42 24.88 4.19
C ALA A 12 -2.15 24.13 3.75
N VAL A 13 -1.07 24.87 3.47
CA VAL A 13 0.20 24.34 2.98
C VAL A 13 1.37 25.03 3.69
N TRP A 14 2.35 24.23 4.09
CA TRP A 14 3.67 24.68 4.53
C TRP A 14 4.74 24.04 3.64
N ARG A 15 5.82 24.77 3.36
CA ARG A 15 6.95 24.30 2.57
C ARG A 15 8.26 24.88 3.08
N GLU A 16 9.27 24.03 3.20
CA GLU A 16 10.61 24.44 3.61
C GLU A 16 11.67 23.60 2.87
N ARG A 17 12.82 24.22 2.61
CA ARG A 17 14.00 23.55 2.05
C ARG A 17 15.04 23.42 3.14
N ASP A 18 15.84 22.36 3.10
CA ASP A 18 16.86 22.05 4.10
C ASP A 18 16.32 22.13 5.53
N THR A 19 15.25 21.38 5.76
CA THR A 19 14.50 21.38 7.01
C THR A 19 14.81 20.16 7.87
N THR A 20 14.17 20.09 9.04
CA THR A 20 14.34 18.99 10.00
C THR A 20 13.00 18.31 10.30
N PRO A 21 13.00 17.04 10.74
CA PRO A 21 11.78 16.35 11.17
C PRO A 21 10.99 17.14 12.23
N ALA A 22 11.69 17.79 13.17
CA ALA A 22 11.08 18.62 14.21
C ALA A 22 10.37 19.87 13.64
N ALA A 23 10.94 20.50 12.61
CA ALA A 23 10.30 21.64 11.95
C ALA A 23 9.04 21.22 11.18
N ILE A 24 9.08 20.06 10.51
CA ILE A 24 7.93 19.48 9.80
C ILE A 24 6.79 19.16 10.78
N GLU A 25 7.12 18.52 11.90
CA GLU A 25 6.18 18.17 12.97
C GLU A 25 5.51 19.42 13.55
N LYS A 26 6.31 20.45 13.86
CA LYS A 26 5.83 21.75 14.34
C LYS A 26 4.90 22.42 13.31
N ALA A 27 5.26 22.38 12.03
CA ALA A 27 4.44 22.93 10.95
C ALA A 27 3.09 22.20 10.85
N LEU A 28 3.08 20.86 10.91
CA LEU A 28 1.85 20.07 10.92
C LEU A 28 0.93 20.45 12.08
N ARG A 29 1.46 20.59 13.31
CA ARG A 29 0.68 21.06 14.46
C ARG A 29 0.06 22.44 14.21
N GLY A 30 0.83 23.34 13.61
CA GLY A 30 0.38 24.69 13.23
C GLY A 30 -0.80 24.64 12.25
N LEU A 31 -0.64 23.93 11.13
CA LEU A 31 -1.67 23.80 10.09
C LEU A 31 -2.97 23.17 10.64
N LEU A 32 -2.85 22.17 11.52
CA LEU A 32 -4.01 21.53 12.17
C LEU A 32 -4.75 22.48 13.12
N THR A 33 -4.01 23.30 13.85
CA THR A 33 -4.59 24.30 14.76
C THR A 33 -5.32 25.37 13.96
N GLU A 34 -4.71 25.84 12.87
CA GLU A 34 -5.33 26.80 11.96
C GLU A 34 -6.61 26.26 11.33
N ALA A 35 -6.57 25.03 10.79
CA ALA A 35 -7.74 24.39 10.20
C ALA A 35 -8.88 24.28 11.22
N ARG A 36 -8.62 23.78 12.44
CA ARG A 36 -9.61 23.72 13.53
C ARG A 36 -10.18 25.09 13.92
N GLY A 37 -9.37 26.14 13.85
CA GLY A 37 -9.82 27.51 14.07
C GLY A 37 -10.85 28.01 13.03
N ARG A 38 -10.89 27.41 11.84
CA ARG A 38 -11.87 27.74 10.79
C ARG A 38 -13.22 27.04 11.00
N SER A 39 -13.25 25.86 11.62
CA SER A 39 -14.49 25.13 11.94
C SER A 39 -14.26 24.05 13.00
N GLU A 40 -15.14 24.02 14.01
CA GLU A 40 -15.16 22.99 15.05
C GLU A 40 -15.48 21.58 14.50
N ARG A 41 -16.03 21.49 13.29
CA ARG A 41 -16.31 20.20 12.64
C ARG A 41 -15.04 19.50 12.17
N TYR A 42 -13.95 20.23 11.94
CA TYR A 42 -12.72 19.66 11.40
C TYR A 42 -11.96 18.85 12.46
N VAL A 43 -11.90 17.54 12.23
CA VAL A 43 -11.29 16.60 13.18
C VAL A 43 -10.10 15.85 12.55
N PRO A 44 -8.97 15.76 13.25
CA PRO A 44 -7.87 14.90 12.84
C PRO A 44 -8.13 13.46 13.27
N ALA A 45 -8.89 12.71 12.47
CA ALA A 45 -9.33 11.35 12.81
C ALA A 45 -8.39 10.26 12.24
N ARG A 46 -7.09 10.28 12.58
CA ARG A 46 -6.13 9.34 11.97
C ARG A 46 -6.37 7.91 12.45
N SER A 47 -6.39 6.96 11.52
CA SER A 47 -6.43 5.52 11.78
C SER A 47 -5.16 4.79 11.35
N LEU A 48 -4.27 5.44 10.57
CA LEU A 48 -2.98 4.89 10.15
C LEU A 48 -1.99 5.98 9.69
N ASN A 49 -0.70 5.63 9.68
CA ASN A 49 0.34 6.30 8.90
C ASN A 49 0.59 5.50 7.63
N LEU A 50 0.63 6.15 6.48
CA LEU A 50 1.03 5.54 5.20
C LEU A 50 2.31 6.19 4.73
N VAL A 51 3.42 5.45 4.75
CA VAL A 51 4.72 5.89 4.25
C VAL A 51 4.96 5.26 2.89
N CYS A 52 5.08 6.07 1.84
CA CYS A 52 5.29 5.62 0.48
C CYS A 52 6.63 6.15 -0.04
N ILE A 53 7.51 5.26 -0.51
CA ILE A 53 8.83 5.62 -1.03
C ILE A 53 8.82 5.46 -2.55
N VAL A 54 9.10 6.54 -3.26
CA VAL A 54 8.95 6.62 -4.72
C VAL A 54 10.05 7.45 -5.33
N ASP A 55 10.45 7.11 -6.55
CA ASP A 55 11.18 8.04 -7.40
C ASP A 55 10.45 9.38 -7.57
N LYS A 56 11.24 10.46 -7.60
CA LYS A 56 10.72 11.84 -7.65
C LYS A 56 9.75 12.09 -8.80
N ASP A 57 10.02 11.49 -9.97
CA ASP A 57 9.21 11.68 -11.18
C ASP A 57 7.76 11.23 -11.00
N TYR A 58 7.50 10.29 -10.08
CA TYR A 58 6.18 9.76 -9.79
C TYR A 58 5.55 10.31 -8.51
N SER A 59 6.29 11.08 -7.71
CA SER A 59 5.85 11.56 -6.39
C SER A 59 4.54 12.34 -6.42
N GLY A 60 4.34 13.21 -7.42
CA GLY A 60 3.12 14.00 -7.58
C GLY A 60 1.91 13.14 -7.95
N GLU A 61 2.10 12.18 -8.86
CA GLU A 61 1.06 11.24 -9.26
C GLU A 61 0.63 10.34 -8.09
N VAL A 62 1.61 9.76 -7.39
CA VAL A 62 1.34 8.88 -6.26
C VAL A 62 0.67 9.66 -5.13
N ALA A 63 1.15 10.86 -4.78
CA ALA A 63 0.48 11.71 -3.80
C ALA A 63 -0.97 12.02 -4.18
N ASN A 64 -1.24 12.33 -5.46
CA ASN A 64 -2.61 12.54 -5.97
C ASN A 64 -3.49 11.30 -5.83
N ARG A 65 -2.99 10.14 -6.25
CA ARG A 65 -3.73 8.87 -6.16
C ARG A 65 -4.01 8.49 -4.69
N LEU A 66 -3.01 8.62 -3.81
CA LEU A 66 -3.13 8.33 -2.38
C LEU A 66 -4.12 9.27 -1.66
N ARG A 67 -4.22 10.54 -2.07
CA ARG A 67 -5.26 11.46 -1.58
C ARG A 67 -6.68 10.93 -1.82
N GLY A 68 -6.90 10.21 -2.93
CA GLY A 68 -8.18 9.56 -3.24
C GLY A 68 -8.45 8.32 -2.40
N VAL A 69 -7.41 7.56 -2.05
CA VAL A 69 -7.51 6.35 -1.20
C VAL A 69 -7.87 6.69 0.24
N GLY A 70 -7.32 7.79 0.77
CA GLY A 70 -7.63 8.31 2.11
C GLY A 70 -9.09 8.71 2.36
N ARG A 71 -9.98 8.55 1.37
CA ARG A 71 -11.45 8.69 1.55
C ARG A 71 -12.02 7.65 2.51
N PHE A 72 -11.40 6.46 2.58
CA PHE A 72 -11.92 5.33 3.36
C PHE A 72 -11.19 5.11 4.69
N ALA A 73 -10.05 5.77 4.88
CA ALA A 73 -9.30 5.78 6.13
C ALA A 73 -8.63 7.15 6.26
N ALA A 74 -9.00 7.91 7.30
CA ALA A 74 -8.29 9.15 7.59
C ALA A 74 -6.87 8.77 8.04
N SER A 75 -5.87 9.22 7.30
CA SER A 75 -4.48 8.84 7.48
C SER A 75 -3.56 10.05 7.45
N ARG A 76 -2.39 9.92 8.07
CA ARG A 76 -1.24 10.75 7.71
C ARG A 76 -0.49 10.05 6.58
N THR A 77 -0.46 10.65 5.41
CA THR A 77 0.28 10.13 4.26
C THR A 77 1.62 10.84 4.16
N ILE A 78 2.71 10.08 4.16
CA ILE A 78 4.08 10.56 4.03
C ILE A 78 4.64 9.98 2.72
N VAL A 79 4.99 10.84 1.77
CA VAL A 79 5.57 10.45 0.47
C VAL A 79 7.04 10.82 0.47
N CYS A 80 7.92 9.83 0.51
CA CYS A 80 9.36 9.97 0.36
C CYS A 80 9.70 9.96 -1.13
N SER A 81 9.84 11.15 -1.70
CA SER A 81 10.25 11.42 -3.07
C SER A 81 11.77 11.36 -3.18
N VAL A 82 12.30 10.30 -3.78
CA VAL A 82 13.74 10.06 -3.89
C VAL A 82 14.27 10.72 -5.17
N SER A 83 15.24 11.63 -5.01
CA SER A 83 15.94 12.26 -6.12
C SER A 83 17.45 12.08 -5.98
N PRO A 84 18.16 11.56 -7.01
CA PRO A 84 19.60 11.31 -6.92
C PRO A 84 20.46 12.52 -6.58
N LYS A 85 20.00 13.73 -6.91
CA LYS A 85 20.74 15.00 -6.72
C LYS A 85 20.42 15.70 -5.40
N GLN A 86 19.52 15.16 -4.60
CA GLN A 86 19.02 15.83 -3.42
C GLN A 86 19.98 15.65 -2.24
N GLU A 87 20.57 16.75 -1.78
CA GLU A 87 21.54 16.74 -0.67
C GLU A 87 20.93 17.13 0.68
N THR A 88 19.73 17.68 0.69
CA THR A 88 19.04 18.17 1.89
C THR A 88 17.71 17.45 2.06
N VAL A 89 17.06 17.63 3.21
CA VAL A 89 15.67 17.20 3.38
C VAL A 89 14.79 18.40 3.06
N ASP A 90 14.06 18.36 1.94
CA ASP A 90 13.06 19.37 1.64
C ASP A 90 11.68 18.79 1.93
N ALA A 91 10.73 19.61 2.38
CA ALA A 91 9.41 19.12 2.77
C ALA A 91 8.27 20.05 2.37
N VAL A 92 7.14 19.44 2.03
CA VAL A 92 5.84 20.09 1.86
C VAL A 92 4.84 19.38 2.77
N ALA A 93 4.21 20.11 3.69
CA ALA A 93 3.13 19.61 4.52
C ALA A 93 1.81 20.25 4.08
N THR A 94 0.74 19.46 3.99
CA THR A 94 -0.57 19.90 3.52
C THR A 94 -1.67 19.32 4.40
N ILE A 95 -2.66 20.15 4.72
CA ILE A 95 -3.94 19.73 5.30
C ILE A 95 -5.04 19.96 4.28
N ALA A 96 -5.75 18.90 3.92
CA ALA A 96 -6.93 18.95 3.07
C ALA A 96 -8.18 18.68 3.91
N VAL A 97 -9.18 19.55 3.76
CA VAL A 97 -10.48 19.40 4.42
C VAL A 97 -11.51 18.87 3.40
N PRO A 98 -12.49 18.06 3.84
CA PRO A 98 -13.58 17.63 2.97
C PRO A 98 -14.46 18.81 2.57
N SER A 99 -15.12 18.72 1.42
CA SER A 99 -16.06 19.74 0.94
C SER A 99 -17.26 19.86 1.89
N GLU A 100 -17.75 21.08 2.12
CA GLU A 100 -18.91 21.39 2.99
C GLU A 100 -20.21 20.68 2.59
N THR A 101 -20.28 20.16 1.36
CA THR A 101 -21.39 19.32 0.86
C THR A 101 -21.46 17.93 1.51
N GLU A 102 -20.41 17.51 2.23
CA GLU A 102 -20.46 16.29 3.03
C GLU A 102 -21.22 16.56 4.34
N SER A 103 -22.49 16.16 4.38
CA SER A 103 -23.41 16.25 5.53
C SER A 103 -22.99 15.36 6.72
N HIS A 104 -21.80 15.59 7.26
CA HIS A 104 -21.29 14.88 8.42
C HIS A 104 -21.15 15.83 9.62
N LEU A 105 -21.51 15.33 10.81
CA LEU A 105 -21.34 16.05 12.07
C LEU A 105 -19.87 16.40 12.33
N HIS A 106 -18.96 15.54 11.85
CA HIS A 106 -17.52 15.72 11.86
C HIS A 106 -16.95 15.55 10.45
N ALA A 107 -15.99 16.40 10.12
CA ALA A 107 -15.32 16.48 8.84
C ALA A 107 -13.84 16.07 9.02
N PRO A 108 -13.46 14.82 8.69
CA PRO A 108 -12.11 14.34 8.93
C PRO A 108 -11.09 15.03 8.01
N MET A 109 -10.05 15.60 8.60
CA MET A 109 -8.93 16.20 7.89
C MET A 109 -7.99 15.14 7.32
N ARG A 110 -7.40 15.43 6.16
CA ARG A 110 -6.38 14.60 5.51
C ARG A 110 -5.04 15.30 5.54
N GLU A 111 -4.01 14.58 5.96
CA GLU A 111 -2.66 15.13 6.12
C GLU A 111 -1.73 14.49 5.11
N THR A 112 -0.97 15.31 4.41
CA THR A 112 0.03 14.84 3.46
C THR A 112 1.35 15.55 3.70
N VAL A 113 2.41 14.77 3.90
CA VAL A 113 3.79 15.25 3.95
C VAL A 113 4.50 14.67 2.75
N VAL A 114 5.07 15.52 1.90
CA VAL A 114 5.96 15.10 0.82
C VAL A 114 7.37 15.50 1.22
N LEU A 115 8.24 14.51 1.37
CA LEU A 115 9.66 14.68 1.65
C LEU A 115 10.41 14.49 0.34
N GLU A 116 11.30 15.41 -0.01
CA GLU A 116 12.27 15.20 -1.07
C GLU A 116 13.61 14.83 -0.46
N LEU A 117 14.13 13.66 -0.82
CA LEU A 117 15.26 13.01 -0.18
C LEU A 117 16.26 12.52 -1.23
N GLY A 118 17.55 12.57 -0.93
CA GLY A 118 18.58 11.86 -1.68
C GLY A 118 18.88 10.45 -1.17
N PRO A 119 19.60 9.63 -1.95
CA PRO A 119 19.99 8.27 -1.58
C PRO A 119 20.69 8.15 -0.22
N LYS A 120 21.49 9.16 0.17
CA LYS A 120 22.20 9.19 1.45
C LYS A 120 21.28 9.17 2.69
N HIS A 121 20.02 9.55 2.54
CA HIS A 121 19.06 9.58 3.64
C HIS A 121 18.35 8.24 3.85
N LEU A 122 18.33 7.36 2.84
CA LEU A 122 17.47 6.17 2.84
C LEU A 122 17.85 5.17 3.94
N ARG A 123 19.15 5.00 4.21
CA ARG A 123 19.65 4.07 5.25
C ARG A 123 19.35 4.49 6.69
N HIS A 124 18.95 5.74 6.88
CA HIS A 124 18.58 6.30 8.18
C HIS A 124 17.18 6.90 8.14
N LEU A 125 16.34 6.42 7.22
CA LEU A 125 15.03 7.00 6.96
C LEU A 125 14.14 6.97 8.20
N GLU A 126 14.28 5.97 9.05
CA GLU A 126 13.63 5.89 10.37
C GLU A 126 13.78 7.18 11.19
N THR A 127 14.96 7.80 11.20
CA THR A 127 15.26 9.01 11.99
C THR A 127 14.53 10.25 11.45
N ILE A 128 14.15 10.22 10.18
CA ILE A 128 13.38 11.27 9.51
C ILE A 128 11.89 11.03 9.70
N ILE A 129 11.45 9.77 9.61
CA ILE A 129 10.03 9.40 9.60
C ILE A 129 9.43 9.27 11.00
N ASP A 130 10.17 8.72 11.97
CA ASP A 130 9.70 8.50 13.34
C ASP A 130 9.12 9.76 14.01
N PRO A 131 9.73 10.97 13.89
CA PRO A 131 9.15 12.18 14.47
C PRO A 131 7.89 12.69 13.74
N ILE A 132 7.64 12.23 12.51
CA ILE A 132 6.57 12.72 11.63
C ILE A 132 5.36 11.78 11.67
N VAL A 133 5.53 10.50 12.03
CA VAL A 133 4.39 9.58 12.17
C VAL A 133 3.54 9.95 13.38
N VAL A 134 2.25 9.64 13.28
CA VAL A 134 1.32 9.74 14.41
C VAL A 134 1.53 8.52 15.30
N THR A 135 1.77 8.74 16.58
CA THR A 135 1.88 7.68 17.59
C THR A 135 0.53 6.97 17.78
N ASP A 136 0.55 5.72 18.28
CA ASP A 136 -0.63 4.92 18.62
C ASP A 136 -1.55 4.53 17.44
N VAL A 137 -1.11 4.75 16.19
CA VAL A 137 -1.78 4.23 14.99
C VAL A 137 -0.80 3.40 14.16
N PRO A 138 -1.27 2.36 13.44
CA PRO A 138 -0.39 1.52 12.65
C PRO A 138 0.29 2.30 11.52
N THR A 139 1.56 2.03 11.32
CA THR A 139 2.40 2.51 10.22
C THR A 139 2.48 1.43 9.15
N VAL A 140 2.01 1.79 7.96
CA VAL A 140 2.05 0.99 6.75
C VAL A 140 3.12 1.56 5.83
N VAL A 141 4.06 0.75 5.38
CA VAL A 141 5.14 1.16 4.46
C VAL A 141 4.94 0.53 3.09
N TRP A 142 5.18 1.29 2.03
CA TRP A 142 5.13 0.80 0.65
C TRP A 142 6.25 1.41 -0.19
N SER A 143 6.95 0.60 -0.98
CA SER A 143 8.01 1.05 -1.89
C SER A 143 7.77 0.50 -3.31
N PRO A 144 6.92 1.12 -4.14
CA PRO A 144 6.63 0.64 -5.49
C PRO A 144 7.79 0.79 -6.50
N HIS A 145 8.79 1.63 -6.23
CA HIS A 145 9.94 1.83 -7.14
C HIS A 145 11.24 1.21 -6.59
N ASP A 146 11.10 0.09 -5.87
CA ASP A 146 12.21 -0.73 -5.39
C ASP A 146 13.34 0.04 -4.65
N HIS A 147 13.02 0.57 -3.48
CA HIS A 147 13.98 1.18 -2.56
C HIS A 147 14.23 0.26 -1.35
N PRO A 148 15.00 -0.83 -1.49
CA PRO A 148 15.21 -1.82 -0.43
C PRO A 148 15.88 -1.21 0.81
N ASP A 149 16.91 -0.36 0.65
CA ASP A 149 17.58 0.33 1.76
C ASP A 149 16.58 1.16 2.60
N ALA A 150 15.64 1.84 1.94
CA ALA A 150 14.61 2.64 2.60
C ALA A 150 13.57 1.78 3.30
N LEU A 151 13.16 0.69 2.64
CA LEU A 151 12.23 -0.26 3.22
C LEU A 151 12.83 -0.90 4.48
N ASP A 152 14.08 -1.39 4.39
CA ASP A 152 14.80 -2.03 5.49
C ASP A 152 14.94 -1.11 6.71
N ALA A 153 15.27 0.16 6.50
CA ALA A 153 15.33 1.17 7.57
C ALA A 153 13.97 1.34 8.28
N LEU A 154 12.85 1.21 7.56
CA LEU A 154 11.52 1.40 8.14
C LEU A 154 10.89 0.15 8.75
N LEU A 155 11.49 -1.03 8.61
CA LEU A 155 10.88 -2.28 9.10
C LEU A 155 10.60 -2.24 10.60
N GLY A 156 11.50 -1.67 11.41
CA GLY A 156 11.31 -1.53 12.86
C GLY A 156 10.21 -0.55 13.27
N LEU A 157 9.87 0.41 12.39
CA LEU A 157 8.80 1.40 12.63
C LEU A 157 7.45 0.91 12.10
N SER A 158 7.46 0.02 11.10
CA SER A 158 6.27 -0.45 10.39
C SER A 158 5.56 -1.60 11.11
N GLN A 159 4.23 -1.60 11.05
CA GLN A 159 3.41 -2.75 11.44
C GLN A 159 2.96 -3.56 10.22
N VAL A 160 2.89 -2.92 9.05
CA VAL A 160 2.51 -3.56 7.79
C VAL A 160 3.44 -3.08 6.68
N VAL A 161 3.92 -4.01 5.85
CA VAL A 161 4.60 -3.69 4.60
C VAL A 161 3.71 -4.10 3.44
N LEU A 162 3.42 -3.13 2.58
CA LEU A 162 2.77 -3.38 1.30
C LEU A 162 3.84 -3.75 0.27
N VAL A 163 3.56 -4.80 -0.47
CA VAL A 163 4.35 -5.24 -1.62
C VAL A 163 3.43 -5.42 -2.80
N ASP A 164 3.97 -5.31 -4.00
CA ASP A 164 3.26 -5.74 -5.19
C ASP A 164 4.10 -6.76 -5.93
N SER A 165 3.81 -8.04 -5.73
CA SER A 165 4.64 -9.10 -6.30
C SER A 165 4.58 -9.16 -7.84
N VAL A 166 3.69 -8.38 -8.48
CA VAL A 166 3.62 -8.27 -9.95
C VAL A 166 4.78 -7.49 -10.54
N ASP A 167 5.40 -6.63 -9.73
CA ASP A 167 6.53 -5.79 -10.16
C ASP A 167 7.80 -6.63 -10.38
N GLU A 168 7.83 -7.85 -9.86
CA GLU A 168 8.87 -8.83 -10.10
C GLU A 168 8.48 -9.72 -11.30
N PRO A 169 9.22 -9.67 -12.43
CA PRO A 169 8.88 -10.42 -13.63
C PRO A 169 8.83 -11.94 -13.45
N ASP A 170 9.68 -12.49 -12.56
CA ASP A 170 9.67 -13.92 -12.26
C ASP A 170 8.85 -14.24 -11.00
N PRO A 171 7.77 -15.05 -11.10
CA PRO A 171 6.94 -15.38 -9.95
C PRO A 171 7.67 -16.14 -8.83
N ALA A 172 8.73 -16.89 -9.12
CA ALA A 172 9.48 -17.61 -8.09
C ALA A 172 10.35 -16.64 -7.28
N ASP A 173 11.00 -15.69 -7.95
CA ASP A 173 11.73 -14.61 -7.29
C ASP A 173 10.79 -13.72 -6.47
N ALA A 174 9.60 -13.42 -7.00
CA ALA A 174 8.57 -12.66 -6.31
C ALA A 174 8.15 -13.33 -4.99
N ILE A 175 7.85 -14.63 -5.03
CA ILE A 175 7.51 -15.42 -3.84
C ILE A 175 8.69 -15.47 -2.87
N THR A 176 9.91 -15.66 -3.36
CA THR A 176 11.12 -15.71 -2.53
C THR A 176 11.33 -14.40 -1.78
N ARG A 177 11.17 -13.26 -2.47
CA ARG A 177 11.24 -11.91 -1.89
C ARG A 177 10.16 -11.67 -0.86
N VAL A 178 8.91 -12.02 -1.15
CA VAL A 178 7.81 -11.86 -0.17
C VAL A 178 8.07 -12.71 1.07
N ARG A 179 8.52 -13.96 0.89
CA ARG A 179 8.84 -14.86 2.01
C ARG A 179 9.94 -14.33 2.91
N SER A 180 11.02 -13.76 2.35
CA SER A 180 12.11 -13.21 3.16
C SER A 180 11.66 -11.99 3.99
N LEU A 181 10.71 -11.21 3.49
CA LEU A 181 10.13 -10.08 4.21
C LEU A 181 9.13 -10.52 5.29
N MET A 182 8.39 -11.62 5.06
CA MET A 182 7.43 -12.17 6.04
C MET A 182 8.08 -12.63 7.35
N ASP A 183 9.36 -12.99 7.34
CA ASP A 183 10.10 -13.35 8.55
C ASP A 183 10.33 -12.14 9.49
N ARG A 184 10.18 -10.91 8.98
CA ARG A 184 10.52 -9.66 9.68
C ARG A 184 9.32 -8.73 9.88
N SER A 185 8.26 -8.86 9.08
CA SER A 185 7.11 -7.94 9.12
C SER A 185 5.84 -8.58 8.58
N TYR A 186 4.68 -8.02 8.95
CA TYR A 186 3.41 -8.44 8.37
C TYR A 186 3.28 -7.89 6.95
N ILE A 187 3.17 -8.78 5.97
CA ILE A 187 3.12 -8.41 4.55
C ILE A 187 1.69 -8.42 4.04
N VAL A 188 1.33 -7.37 3.29
CA VAL A 188 0.13 -7.34 2.47
C VAL A 188 0.55 -7.21 1.02
N ASP A 189 0.31 -8.27 0.25
CA ASP A 189 0.61 -8.29 -1.18
C ASP A 189 -0.60 -7.79 -2.00
N LEU A 190 -0.39 -6.74 -2.77
CA LEU A 190 -1.40 -6.16 -3.65
C LEU A 190 -1.80 -7.13 -4.77
N SER A 191 -0.87 -7.96 -5.25
CA SER A 191 -1.18 -9.00 -6.24
C SER A 191 -2.12 -10.07 -5.66
N TRP A 192 -1.87 -10.51 -4.42
CA TRP A 192 -2.81 -11.34 -3.68
C TRP A 192 -4.19 -10.69 -3.52
N LEU A 193 -4.26 -9.39 -3.20
CA LEU A 193 -5.54 -8.68 -3.12
C LEU A 193 -6.28 -8.63 -4.47
N ARG A 194 -5.57 -8.51 -5.60
CA ARG A 194 -6.18 -8.57 -6.94
C ARG A 194 -6.86 -9.91 -7.24
N THR A 195 -6.45 -11.00 -6.59
CA THR A 195 -7.10 -12.32 -6.74
C THR A 195 -8.43 -12.44 -5.99
N THR A 196 -8.78 -11.48 -5.12
CA THR A 196 -9.96 -11.56 -4.24
C THR A 196 -11.26 -11.88 -5.00
N PRO A 197 -11.61 -11.22 -6.12
CA PRO A 197 -12.85 -11.54 -6.85
C PRO A 197 -12.89 -12.98 -7.39
N TRP A 198 -11.74 -13.55 -7.74
CA TRP A 198 -11.67 -14.95 -8.19
C TRP A 198 -11.91 -15.89 -7.02
N ARG A 199 -11.28 -15.62 -5.88
CA ARG A 199 -11.41 -16.43 -4.67
C ARG A 199 -12.84 -16.40 -4.13
N GLU A 200 -13.45 -15.22 -4.09
CA GLU A 200 -14.85 -15.05 -3.69
C GLU A 200 -15.80 -15.81 -4.60
N ARG A 201 -15.60 -15.74 -5.93
CA ARG A 201 -16.46 -16.46 -6.88
C ARG A 201 -16.37 -17.98 -6.72
N VAL A 202 -15.15 -18.50 -6.54
CA VAL A 202 -14.97 -19.94 -6.30
C VAL A 202 -15.60 -20.33 -4.97
N ALA A 203 -15.32 -19.60 -3.89
CA ALA A 203 -15.89 -19.87 -2.58
C ALA A 203 -17.43 -19.84 -2.59
N ALA A 204 -18.02 -18.82 -3.21
CA ALA A 204 -19.48 -18.65 -3.32
C ALA A 204 -20.16 -19.79 -4.10
N THR A 205 -19.47 -20.35 -5.11
CA THR A 205 -19.99 -21.50 -5.89
C THR A 205 -20.22 -22.72 -4.99
N PHE A 206 -19.34 -22.94 -4.00
CA PHE A 206 -19.41 -24.08 -3.09
C PHE A 206 -19.98 -23.73 -1.72
N ASP A 207 -20.47 -22.50 -1.51
CA ASP A 207 -21.07 -22.08 -0.23
C ASP A 207 -22.37 -22.83 0.12
N PRO A 208 -23.28 -23.15 -0.83
CA PRO A 208 -24.48 -23.92 -0.54
C PRO A 208 -24.16 -25.34 -0.03
N ALA A 209 -24.82 -25.77 1.05
CA ALA A 209 -24.58 -27.07 1.68
C ALA A 209 -24.58 -28.28 0.71
N PRO A 210 -25.47 -28.36 -0.31
CA PRO A 210 -25.44 -29.47 -1.27
C PRO A 210 -24.19 -29.51 -2.16
N LEU A 211 -23.57 -28.37 -2.43
CA LEU A 211 -22.43 -28.24 -3.35
C LEU A 211 -21.08 -28.36 -2.64
N ARG A 212 -21.01 -28.20 -1.31
CA ARG A 212 -19.74 -28.24 -0.55
C ARG A 212 -18.92 -29.51 -0.77
N GLY A 213 -19.58 -30.66 -0.93
CA GLY A 213 -18.91 -31.94 -1.19
C GLY A 213 -18.19 -31.97 -2.53
N ASP A 214 -18.77 -31.31 -3.54
CA ASP A 214 -18.27 -31.29 -4.92
C ASP A 214 -16.93 -30.54 -5.04
N LEU A 215 -16.59 -29.70 -4.04
CA LEU A 215 -15.31 -29.03 -3.97
C LEU A 215 -14.13 -30.02 -4.01
N ARG A 216 -14.31 -31.24 -3.46
CA ARG A 216 -13.29 -32.30 -3.49
C ARG A 216 -13.22 -33.05 -4.84
N LEU A 217 -14.19 -32.82 -5.73
CA LEU A 217 -14.25 -33.45 -7.04
C LEU A 217 -13.49 -32.65 -8.12
N ILE A 218 -12.91 -31.50 -7.75
CA ILE A 218 -12.08 -30.70 -8.66
C ILE A 218 -10.87 -31.52 -9.08
N SER A 219 -10.83 -31.90 -10.36
CA SER A 219 -9.75 -32.69 -10.97
C SER A 219 -8.86 -31.89 -11.92
N ASN A 220 -9.29 -30.68 -12.32
CA ASN A 220 -8.54 -29.82 -13.21
C ASN A 220 -8.80 -28.34 -12.88
N LEU A 221 -7.74 -27.52 -12.95
CA LEU A 221 -7.79 -26.07 -12.77
C LEU A 221 -7.06 -25.40 -13.95
N VAL A 222 -7.80 -24.64 -14.76
CA VAL A 222 -7.24 -23.86 -15.86
C VAL A 222 -7.43 -22.37 -15.55
N LEU A 223 -6.31 -21.65 -15.40
CA LEU A 223 -6.30 -20.22 -15.16
C LEU A 223 -5.83 -19.49 -16.41
N ARG A 224 -6.59 -18.47 -16.83
CA ARG A 224 -6.19 -17.54 -17.88
C ARG A 224 -6.01 -16.17 -17.24
N HIS A 225 -4.84 -15.60 -17.43
CA HIS A 225 -4.46 -14.31 -16.87
C HIS A 225 -3.71 -13.49 -17.91
N HIS A 226 -3.58 -12.19 -17.68
CA HIS A 226 -2.69 -11.34 -18.47
C HIS A 226 -1.23 -11.81 -18.30
N PRO A 227 -0.35 -11.73 -19.32
CA PRO A 227 1.04 -12.18 -19.20
C PRO A 227 1.78 -11.64 -17.97
N GLU A 228 1.57 -10.36 -17.66
CA GLU A 228 2.18 -9.69 -16.49
C GLU A 228 1.58 -10.15 -15.15
N SER A 229 0.46 -10.86 -15.13
CA SER A 229 -0.22 -11.30 -13.90
C SER A 229 0.06 -12.76 -13.53
N ALA A 230 1.20 -13.31 -13.97
CA ALA A 230 1.58 -14.70 -13.71
C ALA A 230 1.63 -15.02 -12.21
N ILE A 231 2.11 -14.10 -11.39
CA ILE A 231 2.15 -14.25 -9.93
C ILE A 231 0.74 -14.33 -9.31
N CYS A 232 -0.23 -13.56 -9.80
CA CYS A 232 -1.62 -13.65 -9.36
C CYS A 232 -2.19 -15.06 -9.61
N GLY A 233 -1.85 -15.65 -10.76
CA GLY A 233 -2.19 -17.04 -11.09
C GLY A 233 -1.56 -18.03 -10.11
N ALA A 234 -0.25 -17.90 -9.87
CA ALA A 234 0.47 -18.75 -8.93
C ALA A 234 -0.08 -18.67 -7.49
N LEU A 235 -0.35 -17.46 -7.00
CA LEU A 235 -0.94 -17.23 -5.67
C LEU A 235 -2.35 -17.85 -5.57
N PHE A 236 -3.17 -17.74 -6.62
CA PHE A 236 -4.48 -18.36 -6.65
C PHE A 236 -4.40 -19.89 -6.61
N VAL A 237 -3.48 -20.51 -7.37
CA VAL A 237 -3.22 -21.96 -7.31
C VAL A 237 -2.76 -22.36 -5.91
N GLY A 238 -1.83 -21.61 -5.32
CA GLY A 238 -1.34 -21.85 -3.96
C GLY A 238 -2.45 -21.78 -2.91
N TRP A 239 -3.40 -20.86 -3.07
CA TRP A 239 -4.59 -20.78 -2.21
C TRP A 239 -5.50 -22.00 -2.36
N MET A 240 -5.83 -22.40 -3.59
CA MET A 240 -6.62 -23.61 -3.84
C MET A 240 -5.95 -24.84 -3.21
N ALA A 241 -4.64 -25.00 -3.45
CA ALA A 241 -3.87 -26.07 -2.86
C ALA A 241 -3.90 -26.04 -1.33
N SER A 242 -3.74 -24.87 -0.71
CA SER A 242 -3.83 -24.70 0.74
C SER A 242 -5.23 -25.02 1.31
N ARG A 243 -6.31 -24.75 0.58
CA ARG A 243 -7.68 -25.05 1.03
C ARG A 243 -8.09 -26.49 0.79
N LEU A 244 -7.57 -27.13 -0.25
CA LEU A 244 -7.94 -28.48 -0.67
C LEU A 244 -6.92 -29.55 -0.25
N ASN A 245 -5.87 -29.13 0.46
CA ASN A 245 -4.74 -29.96 0.86
C ASN A 245 -4.08 -30.64 -0.35
N TRP A 246 -3.83 -29.87 -1.41
CA TRP A 246 -3.10 -30.37 -2.57
C TRP A 246 -1.58 -30.24 -2.37
N GLU A 247 -0.86 -31.31 -2.67
CA GLU A 247 0.57 -31.30 -2.92
C GLU A 247 0.83 -30.96 -4.40
N LEU A 248 1.56 -29.88 -4.65
CA LEU A 248 1.84 -29.38 -6.00
C LEU A 248 3.18 -29.89 -6.52
N THR A 249 3.24 -30.27 -7.79
CA THR A 249 4.51 -30.47 -8.51
C THR A 249 5.04 -29.15 -9.07
N PRO A 250 6.36 -29.04 -9.34
CA PRO A 250 6.89 -27.89 -10.07
C PRO A 250 6.18 -27.67 -11.41
N LEU A 251 5.97 -26.40 -11.77
CA LEU A 251 5.38 -26.02 -13.05
C LEU A 251 6.41 -26.16 -14.17
N SER A 252 6.03 -26.82 -15.27
CA SER A 252 6.75 -26.77 -16.54
C SER A 252 6.19 -25.67 -17.43
N VAL A 253 7.05 -25.06 -18.26
CA VAL A 253 6.67 -24.03 -19.23
C VAL A 253 6.79 -24.62 -20.63
N ASP A 254 5.74 -24.57 -21.42
CA ASP A 254 5.77 -24.99 -22.82
C ASP A 254 6.32 -23.88 -23.74
N SER A 255 6.49 -24.18 -25.03
CA SER A 255 6.99 -23.23 -26.04
C SER A 255 6.05 -22.03 -26.27
N ALA A 256 4.80 -22.11 -25.85
CA ALA A 256 3.82 -21.03 -25.91
C ALA A 256 3.77 -20.19 -24.61
N GLY A 257 4.60 -20.51 -23.62
CA GLY A 257 4.62 -19.84 -22.32
C GLY A 257 3.52 -20.31 -21.34
N THR A 258 2.79 -21.38 -21.68
CA THR A 258 1.79 -21.98 -20.80
C THR A 258 2.50 -22.71 -19.66
N ARG A 259 2.07 -22.44 -18.43
CA ARG A 259 2.55 -23.14 -17.23
C ARG A 259 1.63 -24.32 -16.92
N THR A 260 2.20 -25.51 -16.78
CA THR A 260 1.46 -26.75 -16.45
C THR A 260 2.09 -27.50 -15.29
N GLY A 261 1.29 -28.13 -14.45
CA GLY A 261 1.75 -28.95 -13.33
C GLY A 261 0.64 -29.87 -12.83
N LEU A 262 0.98 -30.74 -11.89
CA LEU A 262 0.06 -31.68 -11.26
C LEU A 262 -0.17 -31.30 -9.79
N ALA A 263 -1.35 -31.67 -9.29
CA ALA A 263 -1.75 -31.53 -7.90
C ALA A 263 -2.25 -32.90 -7.41
N HIS A 264 -1.80 -33.32 -6.23
CA HIS A 264 -2.19 -34.58 -5.59
C HIS A 264 -2.83 -34.29 -4.23
N THR A 265 -3.79 -35.09 -3.79
CA THR A 265 -4.46 -34.95 -2.48
C THR A 265 -3.87 -35.87 -1.42
#